data_AF-C1N7N8-F1
#
_entry.id   AF-C1N7N8-F1
#
_cell.length_a   1.000
_cell.length_b   1.000
_cell.length_c   1.000
_cell.angle_alpha   90.00
_cell.angle_beta   90.00
_cell.angle_gamma   90.00
#
_symmetry.space_group_name_H-M   'P 1'
#
loop_
_entity.id
_entity.type
_entity.pdbx_description
1 polymer ?
#
loop_
_entity_poly.entity_id
_entity_poly.type
_entity_poly.pdbx_seq_one_letter_code
_entity_poly.pdbx_strand_id
1 'polypeptide(L)'
;MSHCCVCMDVAAERAVALINCGHVYHLSCIKQWYEHKKSKEGRTALPHAPCPKCKEPFNVPGDVVNIYLDVRRRVLSSHRFPYDRVRVVNADP
;
A
#
# COMPACT_ATOMS: atom_id res chain seq x y z
N MET A 1 -10.53 2.69 4.18
CA MET A 1 -9.27 3.37 3.79
C MET A 1 -8.18 2.32 3.64
N SER A 2 -8.25 1.50 2.58
CA SER A 2 -7.32 0.39 2.34
C SER A 2 -7.35 -0.08 0.87
N HIS A 3 -7.81 0.77 -0.04
CA HIS A 3 -7.89 0.44 -1.47
C HIS A 3 -6.71 1.10 -2.19
N CYS A 4 -6.02 0.31 -3.01
CA CYS A 4 -4.97 0.81 -3.87
C CYS A 4 -5.62 1.58 -5.03
N CYS A 5 -5.33 2.88 -5.19
CA CYS A 5 -5.95 3.67 -6.26
C CYS A 5 -5.35 3.42 -7.66
N VAL A 6 -4.31 2.58 -7.76
CA VAL A 6 -3.70 2.18 -9.04
C VAL A 6 -4.51 1.05 -9.69
N CYS A 7 -4.89 0.03 -8.92
CA CYS A 7 -5.67 -1.12 -9.41
C CYS A 7 -7.14 -1.12 -8.94
N MET A 8 -7.51 -0.17 -8.07
CA MET A 8 -8.83 -0.04 -7.43
C MET A 8 -9.25 -1.21 -6.52
N ASP A 9 -8.36 -2.17 -6.24
CA ASP A 9 -8.61 -3.30 -5.36
C ASP A 9 -8.10 -3.04 -3.92
N VAL A 10 -8.53 -3.88 -2.98
CA VAL A 10 -8.10 -3.87 -1.58
C VAL A 10 -6.61 -4.20 -1.47
N ALA A 11 -5.84 -3.29 -0.87
CA ALA A 11 -4.49 -3.53 -0.40
C ALA A 11 -4.57 -4.34 0.91
N ALA A 12 -4.58 -5.66 0.78
CA ALA A 12 -4.50 -6.60 1.90
C ALA A 12 -3.08 -7.15 2.04
N GLU A 13 -2.75 -7.65 3.23
CA GLU A 13 -1.46 -8.25 3.55
C GLU A 13 -0.31 -7.24 3.38
N ARG A 14 0.61 -7.46 2.43
CA ARG A 14 1.78 -6.60 2.21
C ARG A 14 1.40 -5.41 1.33
N ALA A 15 1.38 -4.25 1.96
CA ALA A 15 1.13 -2.98 1.29
C ALA A 15 2.24 -1.97 1.59
N VAL A 16 2.18 -0.86 0.89
CA VAL A 16 3.10 0.26 1.02
C VAL A 16 2.31 1.51 1.34
N ALA A 17 2.71 2.26 2.35
CA ALA A 17 2.18 3.59 2.62
C ALA A 17 3.23 4.66 2.31
N LEU A 18 2.77 5.78 1.77
CA LEU A 18 3.60 6.97 1.61
C LEU A 18 3.55 7.80 2.90
N ILE A 19 4.70 8.14 3.47
CA ILE A 19 4.78 8.85 4.76
C ILE A 19 4.11 10.23 4.67
N ASN A 20 4.36 10.96 3.59
CA ASN A 20 3.93 12.35 3.46
C ASN A 20 2.39 12.50 3.41
N CYS A 21 1.71 11.57 2.74
CA CYS A 21 0.26 11.67 2.48
C CYS A 21 -0.58 10.52 3.09
N GLY A 22 0.05 9.49 3.66
CA GLY A 22 -0.62 8.34 4.26
C GLY A 22 -1.35 7.40 3.28
N HIS A 23 -1.21 7.61 1.96
CA HIS A 23 -1.91 6.78 0.97
C HIS A 23 -1.26 5.41 0.81
N VAL A 24 -2.11 4.38 0.70
CA VAL A 24 -1.69 2.97 0.67
C VAL A 24 -1.83 2.36 -0.73
N TYR A 25 -0.86 1.54 -1.10
CA TYR A 25 -0.75 0.86 -2.39
C TYR A 25 -0.29 -0.59 -2.23
N HIS A 26 -0.60 -1.46 -3.19
CA HIS A 26 0.15 -2.71 -3.31
C HIS A 26 1.60 -2.42 -3.69
N LEU A 27 2.52 -3.23 -3.16
CA LEU A 27 3.95 -3.12 -3.46
C LEU A 27 4.24 -3.17 -4.98
N SER A 28 3.56 -4.07 -5.70
CA SER A 28 3.70 -4.21 -7.16
C SER A 28 3.17 -2.99 -7.91
N CYS A 29 2.00 -2.48 -7.51
CA CYS A 29 1.33 -1.38 -8.18
C CYS A 29 2.14 -0.07 -8.10
N ILE A 30 2.62 0.30 -6.91
CA ILE A 30 3.39 1.54 -6.76
C ILE A 30 4.76 1.44 -7.46
N LYS A 31 5.39 0.26 -7.43
CA LYS A 31 6.65 0.01 -8.14
C LYS A 31 6.49 0.17 -9.65
N GLN A 32 5.50 -0.49 -10.25
CA GLN A 32 5.25 -0.38 -11.70
C GLN A 32 4.92 1.06 -12.11
N TRP A 33 4.12 1.75 -11.29
CA TRP A 33 3.78 3.15 -11.55
C TRP A 33 5.01 4.05 -11.53
N TYR A 34 5.92 3.86 -10.56
CA TYR A 34 7.16 4.63 -10.47
C TYR A 34 8.10 4.35 -11.65
N GLU A 35 8.29 3.08 -12.02
CA GLU A 35 9.12 2.70 -13.18
C GLU A 35 8.58 3.27 -14.49
N HIS A 36 7.25 3.29 -14.67
CA HIS A 36 6.61 3.89 -15.85
C HIS A 36 6.76 5.42 -15.91
N LYS A 37 6.93 6.08 -14.76
CA LYS A 37 7.23 7.51 -14.71
C LYS A 37 8.69 7.79 -15.05
N LYS A 38 9.60 7.00 -14.48
CA LYS A 38 11.03 7.06 -14.76
C LYS A 38 11.37 6.91 -16.24
N SER A 39 10.66 6.02 -16.96
CA SER A 39 10.87 5.81 -18.40
C SER A 39 10.45 7.00 -19.27
N LYS A 40 9.51 7.84 -18.80
CA LYS A 40 9.00 9.00 -19.55
C LYS A 40 9.82 10.27 -19.34
N GLU A 41 10.49 10.42 -18.20
CA GLU A 41 11.20 11.66 -17.84
C GLU A 41 12.65 11.70 -18.33
N GLY A 42 13.10 10.68 -19.08
CA GLY A 42 14.47 10.61 -19.56
C GLY A 42 15.48 10.47 -18.41
N ARG A 43 16.78 10.47 -18.72
CA ARG A 43 17.88 10.10 -17.80
C ARG A 43 18.01 10.98 -16.53
N THR A 44 17.17 11.99 -16.36
CA THR A 44 17.02 12.86 -15.18
C THR A 44 15.86 12.41 -14.30
N ALA A 45 15.86 11.13 -13.92
CA ALA A 45 14.90 10.61 -12.95
C ALA A 45 15.11 11.33 -11.62
N LEU A 46 14.23 12.28 -11.30
CA LEU A 46 14.27 12.96 -10.01
C LEU A 46 14.02 11.93 -8.90
N PRO A 47 14.65 12.09 -7.72
CA PRO A 47 14.48 11.17 -6.59
C PRO A 47 13.06 11.23 -5.99
N HIS A 48 12.22 12.16 -6.49
CA HIS A 48 10.86 12.37 -6.05
C HIS A 48 9.85 11.96 -7.13
N ALA A 49 8.70 11.44 -6.69
CA ALA A 49 7.55 11.20 -7.54
C ALA A 49 6.27 11.71 -6.86
N PRO A 50 5.24 12.12 -7.63
CA PRO A 50 3.97 12.54 -7.06
C PRO A 50 3.10 11.35 -6.63
N CYS A 51 2.40 11.44 -5.50
CA CYS A 51 1.44 10.45 -5.07
C CYS A 51 0.37 10.19 -6.16
N PRO A 52 0.10 8.93 -6.57
CA PRO A 52 -0.93 8.63 -7.57
C PRO A 52 -2.34 9.11 -7.20
N LYS A 53 -2.63 9.31 -5.90
CA LYS A 53 -3.95 9.74 -5.40
C LYS A 53 -4.07 11.25 -5.25
N CYS A 54 -3.14 11.88 -4.55
CA CYS A 54 -3.25 13.30 -4.15
C CYS A 54 -2.19 14.20 -4.81
N LYS A 55 -1.27 13.64 -5.59
CA LYS A 55 -0.15 14.33 -6.25
C LYS A 55 0.89 14.95 -5.31
N GLU A 56 0.77 14.75 -4.00
CA GLU A 56 1.78 15.17 -3.03
C GLU A 56 3.13 14.49 -3.32
N PRO A 57 4.24 15.24 -3.40
CA PRO A 57 5.54 14.67 -3.72
C PRO A 57 6.05 13.76 -2.59
N PHE A 58 6.70 12.67 -2.97
CA PHE A 58 7.38 11.76 -2.05
C PHE A 58 8.72 11.31 -2.64
N ASN A 59 9.72 11.13 -1.79
CA ASN A 59 11.05 10.65 -2.15
C ASN A 59 11.12 9.12 -2.09
N VAL A 60 11.75 8.51 -3.09
CA VAL A 60 12.01 7.07 -3.10
C VAL A 60 13.51 6.82 -2.86
N PRO A 61 13.91 5.99 -1.88
CA PRO A 61 13.07 5.15 -1.01
C PRO A 61 12.65 5.77 0.33
N GLY A 62 13.05 7.01 0.64
CA GLY A 62 12.95 7.59 2.00
C GLY A 62 11.53 7.75 2.55
N ASP A 63 10.55 8.07 1.70
CA ASP A 63 9.18 8.40 2.13
C ASP A 63 8.22 7.22 1.92
N VAL A 64 8.74 6.01 1.78
CA VAL A 64 7.99 4.80 1.42
C VAL A 64 8.16 3.74 2.51
N VAL A 65 7.08 3.36 3.19
CA VAL A 65 7.11 2.34 4.26
C VAL A 65 6.29 1.11 3.90
N ASN A 66 6.84 -0.06 4.18
CA ASN A 66 6.11 -1.32 4.09
C ASN A 66 5.20 -1.47 5.31
N ILE A 67 3.93 -1.74 5.07
CA ILE A 67 2.93 -1.98 6.11
C ILE A 67 2.25 -3.32 5.88
N TYR A 68 1.74 -3.91 6.97
CA TYR A 68 0.92 -5.10 6.91
C TYR A 68 -0.52 -4.74 7.28
N LEU A 69 -1.45 -5.05 6.38
CA LEU A 69 -2.86 -4.76 6.54
C LEU A 69 -3.67 -6.04 6.69
N ASP A 70 -4.19 -6.28 7.89
CA ASP A 70 -5.17 -7.34 8.17
C ASP A 70 -6.59 -6.88 7.77
N VAL A 71 -6.77 -6.64 6.47
CA VAL A 71 -8.07 -6.26 5.93
C VAL A 71 -8.78 -7.55 5.55
N ARG A 72 -9.74 -7.97 6.38
CA ARG A 72 -10.64 -9.08 6.04
C ARG A 72 -11.30 -8.78 4.70
N ARG A 73 -10.87 -9.48 3.63
CA ARG A 73 -11.56 -9.48 2.33
C ARG A 73 -12.94 -10.06 2.61
N ARG A 74 -13.96 -9.21 2.81
CA ARG A 74 -15.36 -9.67 2.90
C ARG A 74 -15.68 -10.28 1.55
N VAL A 75 -15.48 -11.59 1.43
CA VAL A 75 -16.10 -12.38 0.38
C VAL A 75 -17.58 -12.20 0.60
N LEU A 76 -18.25 -11.46 -0.29
CA LEU A 76 -19.71 -11.40 -0.35
C LEU A 76 -20.20 -12.77 -0.81
N SER A 77 -20.15 -13.75 0.08
CA SER A 77 -20.77 -15.04 -0.11
C SER A 77 -21.16 -15.51 1.27
N SER A 78 -22.47 -15.55 1.49
CA SER A 78 -23.11 -16.25 2.59
C SER A 78 -22.36 -17.54 2.94
N HIS A 79 -22.34 -17.85 4.23
CA HIS A 79 -21.82 -19.05 4.90
C HIS A 79 -20.56 -18.81 5.74
N ARG A 80 -20.86 -18.58 7.03
CA ARG A 80 -20.11 -18.92 8.24
C ARG A 80 -18.59 -19.01 8.08
N PHE A 81 -17.88 -18.06 8.67
CA PHE A 81 -16.48 -18.25 9.01
C PHE A 81 -16.24 -18.12 10.54
N PRO A 82 -15.56 -19.10 11.16
CA PRO A 82 -15.31 -19.16 12.59
C PRO A 82 -13.95 -18.51 12.89
N TYR A 83 -13.93 -17.19 13.07
CA TYR A 83 -12.72 -16.52 13.60
C TYR A 83 -13.13 -15.52 14.68
N ASP A 84 -13.91 -16.05 15.64
CA ASP A 84 -13.77 -15.65 17.04
C ASP A 84 -12.41 -16.16 17.53
N ARG A 85 -11.67 -15.32 18.25
CA ARG A 85 -10.34 -15.56 18.84
C ARG A 85 -9.13 -15.14 18.00
N VAL A 86 -8.96 -13.82 17.85
CA VAL A 86 -7.61 -13.26 18.03
C VAL A 86 -7.26 -13.47 19.50
N ARG A 87 -6.42 -14.47 19.81
CA ARG A 87 -5.74 -14.52 21.11
C ARG A 87 -4.61 -13.51 21.04
N VAL A 88 -4.75 -12.41 21.78
CA VAL A 88 -3.61 -11.58 22.16
C VAL A 88 -2.74 -12.45 23.05
N VAL A 89 -1.64 -12.99 22.51
CA VAL A 89 -0.57 -13.53 23.34
C VAL A 89 0.18 -12.32 23.88
N ASN A 90 -0.11 -11.96 25.14
CA ASN A 90 0.77 -11.06 25.86
C ASN A 90 2.14 -11.75 25.95
N ALA A 91 3.14 -11.13 25.35
CA ALA A 91 4.53 -11.43 25.66
C ALA A 91 4.78 -10.84 27.05
N ASP A 92 4.77 -11.70 28.06
CA ASP A 92 5.25 -11.38 29.41
C ASP A 92 6.71 -11.89 29.56
N PRO A 93 7.47 -11.33 30.51
CA PRO A 93 8.87 -10.90 30.37
C PRO A 93 9.95 -11.98 30.49
#